data_AF-A0A943LCS9-F1
#
_entry.id   AF-A0A943LCS9-F1
#
_cell.length_a   1.000
_cell.length_b   1.000
_cell.length_c   1.000
_cell.angle_alpha   90.00
_cell.angle_beta   90.00
_cell.angle_gamma   90.00
#
_symmetry.space_group_name_H-M   'P 1'
#
loop_
_entity.id
_entity.type
_entity.pdbx_description
1 polymer ?
#
loop_
_entity_poly.entity_id
_entity_poly.type
_entity_poly.pdbx_seq_one_letter_code
_entity_poly.pdbx_strand_id
1 'polypeptide(L)' 'MNIPLIDLKAQYESLAEELKEATLGILTSANYIMGKTVIDFEKAFAEYVGVKHAISVG' A
#
# COMPACT_ATOMS: atom_id res chain seq x y z
N MET A 1 -10.30 -15.00 -28.00
CA MET A 1 -10.83 -14.36 -26.78
C MET A 1 -10.04 -14.93 -25.62
N ASN A 2 -9.18 -14.13 -24.98
CA ASN A 2 -8.36 -14.58 -23.87
C ASN A 2 -8.86 -13.85 -22.62
N ILE A 3 -9.51 -14.56 -21.70
CA ILE A 3 -9.97 -14.00 -20.43
C ILE A 3 -8.89 -14.32 -19.40
N PRO A 4 -8.11 -13.33 -18.94
CA PRO A 4 -7.10 -13.56 -17.94
C PRO A 4 -7.76 -13.94 -16.60
N LEU A 5 -7.12 -14.84 -15.85
CA LEU A 5 -7.56 -15.24 -14.51
C LEU A 5 -7.59 -14.05 -13.54
N ILE A 6 -6.63 -13.13 -13.69
CA ILE A 6 -6.50 -11.89 -12.92
C ILE A 6 -5.97 -10.81 -13.86
N ASP A 7 -6.59 -9.63 -13.86
CA ASP A 7 -6.12 -8.45 -14.59
C ASP A 7 -5.57 -7.41 -13.60
N LEU A 8 -4.29 -7.55 -13.27
CA LEU A 8 -3.59 -6.61 -12.38
C LEU A 8 -3.41 -5.23 -13.02
N LYS A 9 -3.43 -5.14 -14.36
CA LYS A 9 -3.30 -3.86 -15.05
C LYS A 9 -4.56 -3.04 -14.86
N ALA A 10 -5.74 -3.64 -15.06
CA ALA A 10 -7.01 -2.98 -14.78
C ALA A 10 -7.14 -2.56 -13.31
N GLN A 11 -6.67 -3.39 -12.36
CA GLN A 11 -6.65 -3.05 -10.94
C GLN A 11 -5.73 -1.85 -10.65
N TYR A 12 -4.54 -1.80 -11.25
CA TYR A 12 -3.65 -0.64 -11.12
C TYR A 12 -4.31 0.61 -11.71
N GLU A 13 -4.89 0.52 -12.90
CA GLU A 13 -5.54 1.64 -13.58
C GLU A 13 -6.67 2.24 -12.72
N SER A 14 -7.43 1.41 -12.00
CA SER A 14 -8.49 1.89 -11.10
C SER A 14 -7.99 2.62 -9.84
N LEU A 15 -6.71 2.46 -9.49
CA LEU A 15 -6.09 3.05 -8.29
C LEU A 15 -4.93 4.00 -8.64
N ALA A 16 -4.70 4.27 -9.93
CA ALA A 16 -3.46 4.83 -10.43
C ALA A 16 -3.15 6.22 -9.85
N GLU A 17 -4.16 7.08 -9.71
CA GLU A 17 -3.96 8.45 -9.20
C GLU A 17 -3.55 8.44 -7.72
N GLU A 18 -4.25 7.68 -6.89
CA GLU A 18 -3.93 7.54 -5.45
C GLU A 18 -2.54 6.92 -5.24
N LEU A 19 -2.21 5.88 -6.01
CA LEU A 19 -0.91 5.22 -5.93
C LEU A 19 0.23 6.15 -6.37
N LYS A 20 0.03 6.96 -7.41
CA LYS A 20 1.03 7.93 -7.87
C LYS A 20 1.30 8.99 -6.80
N GLU A 21 0.25 9.54 -6.20
CA GLU A 21 0.38 10.55 -5.13
C GLU A 21 1.16 9.98 -3.94
N ALA A 22 0.73 8.83 -3.42
CA ALA A 22 1.38 8.19 -2.27
C ALA A 22 2.84 7.83 -2.57
N THR A 23 3.12 7.29 -3.76
CA THR A 23 4.48 6.89 -4.16
C THR A 23 5.38 8.10 -4.31
N LEU A 24 4.92 9.17 -4.97
CA LEU A 24 5.70 10.39 -5.14
C LEU A 24 6.00 11.04 -3.78
N GLY A 25 5.06 11.01 -2.83
CA GLY A 25 5.29 11.46 -1.46
C GLY A 25 6.45 10.73 -0.78
N ILE A 26 6.53 9.40 -0.92
CA ILE A 26 7.65 8.64 -0.37
C ILE A 26 8.98 9.00 -1.06
N LEU A 27 9.00 8.99 -2.40
CA LEU A 27 10.20 9.28 -3.19
C LEU A 27 10.77 10.67 -2.88
N THR A 28 9.90 11.68 -2.75
CA THR A 28 10.31 13.05 -2.42
C THR A 28 10.78 13.19 -0.97
N SER A 29 10.22 12.41 -0.04
CA SER A 29 10.61 12.45 1.37
C SER A 29 11.89 11.67 1.69
N ALA A 30 12.31 10.75 0.81
CA ALA A 30 13.39 9.79 1.03
C ALA A 30 13.25 8.89 2.29
N ASN A 31 12.07 8.81 2.90
CA ASN A 31 11.80 7.98 4.07
C ASN A 31 11.46 6.54 3.68
N TYR A 32 12.46 5.81 3.20
CA TYR A 32 12.26 4.47 2.63
C TYR A 32 12.12 3.35 3.67
N ILE A 33 12.65 3.54 4.89
CA ILE A 33 12.72 2.50 5.92
C ILE A 33 12.04 2.99 7.18
N MET A 34 11.12 2.19 7.72
CA MET A 34 10.38 2.47 8.97
C MET A 34 9.76 3.88 9.03
N GLY A 35 9.29 4.38 7.89
CA GLY A 35 8.65 5.69 7.78
C GLY A 35 7.21 5.71 8.33
N LYS A 36 6.64 6.92 8.45
CA LYS A 36 5.27 7.15 8.93
C LYS A 36 4.23 6.27 8.22
N THR A 37 4.35 6.10 6.91
CA THR A 37 3.43 5.29 6.10
C THR A 37 3.38 3.83 6.54
N VAL A 38 4.51 3.26 7.00
CA VAL A 38 4.56 1.88 7.54
C VAL A 38 3.81 1.82 8.87
N ILE A 39 4.07 2.77 9.77
CA ILE A 39 3.42 2.83 11.09
C ILE A 39 1.90 3.00 10.96
N ASP A 40 1.46 3.85 10.04
CA ASP A 40 0.03 4.09 9.81
C ASP A 40 -0.64 2.86 9.19
N PHE A 41 0.04 2.18 8.26
CA PHE A 41 -0.43 0.91 7.72
C PHE A 41 -0.57 -0.16 8.81
N GLU A 42 0.43 -0.32 9.67
CA GLU A 42 0.40 -1.29 10.78
C GLU A 42 -0.78 -1.04 11.72
N LYS A 43 -1.07 0.22 12.04
CA LYS A 43 -2.25 0.59 12.86
C LYS A 43 -3.55 0.26 12.16
N ALA A 44 -3.71 0.70 10.91
CA ALA A 44 -4.91 0.46 10.13
C ALA A 44 -5.17 -1.03 9.92
N PHE A 45 -4.10 -1.81 9.69
CA PHE A 45 -4.19 -3.25 9.51
C PHE A 45 -4.51 -3.99 10.81
N ALA A 46 -3.91 -3.58 11.94
CA ALA A 46 -4.25 -4.13 13.24
C ALA A 46 -5.73 -3.90 13.57
N GLU A 47 -6.26 -2.70 13.29
CA GLU A 47 -7.68 -2.36 13.45
C GLU A 47 -8.57 -3.21 12.52
N TYR A 48 -8.22 -3.30 11.23
CA TYR A 48 -8.97 -4.08 10.25
C TYR A 48 -9.11 -5.55 10.62
N VAL A 49 -8.05 -6.17 11.14
CA VAL A 49 -8.04 -7.58 11.57
C VAL A 49 -8.60 -7.76 12.99
N GLY A 50 -8.74 -6.68 13.76
CA GLY A 50 -9.23 -6.74 15.14
C GLY A 50 -8.20 -7.25 16.15
N VAL A 51 -6.90 -7.01 15.91
CA VAL A 51 -5.80 -7.41 16.78
C VAL A 51 -5.12 -6.19 17.40
N LYS A 52 -4.37 -6.40 18.48
CA LYS A 52 -3.69 -5.30 19.19
C LYS A 52 -2.51 -4.72 18.40
N HIS A 53 -1.81 -5.57 17.65
CA HIS A 53 -0.56 -5.21 16.97
C HIS A 53 -0.48 -5.89 15.61
N ALA A 54 -0.04 -5.13 14.60
CA ALA A 54 0.50 -5.65 13.35
C ALA A 54 1.94 -5.16 13.22
N ILE A 55 2.85 -6.03 12.79
CA ILE A 55 4.26 -5.73 12.64
C ILE A 55 4.64 -6.17 11.23
N SER A 56 5.03 -5.22 10.40
CA SER A 56 5.51 -5.49 9.05
C SER A 56 6.87 -6.20 9.10
N VAL A 57 7.08 -7.12 8.16
CA VAL A 57 8.38 -7.75 7.92
C VAL A 57 8.97 -7.18 6.64
N GLY A 58 10.23 -6.80 6.67
CA GLY A 58 11.01 -6.33 5.52
C GLY A 58 11.72 -7.46 4.80
#